data_AF-A0A812VPE1-F1
#
_entry.id   AF-A0A812VPE1-F1
#
_cell.length_a   1.000
_cell.length_b   1.000
_cell.length_c   1.000
_cell.angle_alpha   90.00
_cell.angle_beta   90.00
_cell.angle_gamma   90.00
#
_symmetry.space_group_name_H-M   'P 1'
#
loop_
_entity.id
_entity.type
_entity.pdbx_description
1 polymer ?
#
loop_
_entity_poly.entity_id
_entity_poly.type
_entity_poly.pdbx_seq_one_letter_code
_entity_poly.pdbx_strand_id
1 'polypeptide(L)'
;ADSWHNARLLRCAQAPAGDAFCFDTPPPPEFSISKLNWWRNVAIYRNDYVNETTRFVSQWGLVGRPAVNDAWTKWKTSNQTAPALRSNTRGRVAFAMNAVVCQAGPEDPCRDLRPNCTAEDYCALGFATEIFVNFANNSRLDPHGFAPFGEVEEGMDVVDDLARTLGHRYGEVQELCPPEPPAETYCVYRDGQRAGVNATKFQAEGNPYIRRDFREMFRLRIRSSRVHVEHRGYEETRATL
;
A
#
# COMPACT_ATOMS: atom_id res chain seq x y z
N ALA A 1 -6.19 -3.00 -14.53
CA ALA A 1 -7.44 -2.28 -14.19
C ALA A 1 -8.67 -2.77 -14.97
N ASP A 2 -8.57 -3.07 -16.28
CA ASP A 2 -9.68 -3.68 -17.04
C ASP A 2 -9.47 -5.19 -17.14
N SER A 3 -10.03 -5.91 -16.18
CA SER A 3 -10.06 -7.38 -16.16
C SER A 3 -11.49 -7.85 -15.96
N TRP A 4 -11.80 -9.06 -16.44
CA TRP A 4 -13.09 -9.71 -16.17
C TRP A 4 -13.40 -9.74 -14.67
N HIS A 5 -12.37 -9.97 -13.82
CA HIS A 5 -12.50 -9.95 -12.37
C HIS A 5 -12.94 -8.58 -11.82
N ASN A 6 -12.37 -7.48 -12.32
CA ASN A 6 -12.78 -6.14 -11.91
C ASN A 6 -14.20 -5.81 -12.37
N ALA A 7 -14.58 -6.24 -13.57
CA ALA A 7 -15.95 -6.07 -14.05
C ALA A 7 -16.96 -6.86 -13.20
N ARG A 8 -16.60 -8.09 -12.79
CA ARG A 8 -17.42 -8.92 -11.90
C ARG A 8 -17.53 -8.32 -10.50
N LEU A 9 -16.42 -7.84 -9.92
CA LEU A 9 -16.44 -7.13 -8.62
C LEU A 9 -17.36 -5.92 -8.65
N LEU A 10 -17.27 -5.09 -9.69
CA LEU A 10 -18.13 -3.91 -9.85
C LEU A 10 -19.61 -4.26 -9.96
N ARG A 11 -19.94 -5.30 -10.75
CA ARG A 11 -21.32 -5.82 -10.82
C ARG A 11 -21.79 -6.26 -9.45
N CYS A 12 -20.96 -6.99 -8.71
CA CYS A 12 -21.33 -7.54 -7.40
C CYS A 12 -21.37 -6.51 -6.27
N ALA A 13 -20.67 -5.39 -6.41
CA ALA A 13 -20.83 -4.27 -5.49
C ALA A 13 -22.22 -3.60 -5.60
N GLN A 14 -22.88 -3.73 -6.76
CA GLN A 14 -24.16 -3.09 -7.07
C GLN A 14 -25.35 -4.08 -7.10
N ALA A 15 -25.07 -5.37 -7.02
CA ALA A 15 -26.09 -6.41 -7.11
C ALA A 15 -26.94 -6.49 -5.83
N PRO A 16 -28.25 -6.82 -5.94
CA PRO A 16 -29.06 -7.14 -4.78
C PRO A 16 -28.54 -8.40 -4.07
N ALA A 17 -28.81 -8.52 -2.77
CA ALA A 17 -28.49 -9.73 -2.02
C ALA A 17 -29.17 -10.96 -2.66
N GLY A 18 -28.44 -12.07 -2.77
CA GLY A 18 -28.90 -13.31 -3.40
C GLY A 18 -28.74 -13.37 -4.92
N ASP A 19 -28.05 -12.41 -5.56
CA ASP A 19 -27.76 -12.47 -6.99
C ASP A 19 -26.88 -13.70 -7.31
N ALA A 20 -27.39 -14.61 -8.13
CA ALA A 20 -26.77 -15.91 -8.41
C ALA A 20 -25.38 -15.86 -9.07
N PHE A 21 -24.97 -14.71 -9.60
CA PHE A 21 -23.65 -14.52 -10.22
C PHE A 21 -22.66 -13.84 -9.25
N CYS A 22 -23.15 -13.31 -8.14
CA CYS A 22 -22.39 -12.60 -7.12
C CYS A 22 -22.27 -13.39 -5.83
N PHE A 23 -21.26 -12.99 -5.04
CA PHE A 23 -20.95 -13.64 -3.78
C PHE A 23 -21.47 -12.76 -2.65
N ASP A 24 -22.48 -13.25 -1.92
CA ASP A 24 -22.86 -12.70 -0.61
C ASP A 24 -21.92 -13.20 0.50
N THR A 25 -21.01 -14.12 0.15
CA THR A 25 -19.94 -14.68 0.98
C THR A 25 -18.58 -14.09 0.56
N PRO A 26 -17.50 -14.28 1.36
CA PRO A 26 -16.15 -13.90 0.94
C PRO A 26 -15.84 -14.41 -0.47
N PRO A 27 -15.22 -13.59 -1.33
CA PRO A 27 -15.04 -13.94 -2.73
C PRO A 27 -14.16 -15.20 -2.85
N PRO A 28 -14.43 -16.06 -3.84
CA PRO A 28 -13.79 -17.36 -3.95
C PRO A 28 -12.28 -17.23 -4.27
N PRO A 29 -11.48 -18.30 -4.10
CA PRO A 29 -10.01 -18.23 -4.12
C PRO A 29 -9.36 -17.70 -5.40
N GLU A 30 -10.09 -17.60 -6.50
CA GLU A 30 -9.67 -16.93 -7.74
C GLU A 30 -9.61 -15.40 -7.61
N PHE A 31 -10.38 -14.80 -6.68
CA PHE A 31 -10.30 -13.40 -6.30
C PHE A 31 -9.23 -13.19 -5.22
N SER A 32 -8.01 -13.63 -5.53
CA SER A 32 -6.83 -13.35 -4.73
C SER A 32 -5.92 -12.37 -5.48
N ILE A 33 -5.39 -11.37 -4.79
CA ILE A 33 -4.52 -10.31 -5.38
C ILE A 33 -3.38 -10.93 -6.21
N SER A 34 -2.81 -12.05 -5.74
CA SER A 34 -1.76 -12.81 -6.41
C SER A 34 -2.14 -13.36 -7.78
N LYS A 35 -3.42 -13.66 -8.01
CA LYS A 35 -3.95 -14.24 -9.25
C LYS A 35 -4.52 -13.19 -10.20
N LEU A 36 -4.84 -12.00 -9.70
CA LEU A 36 -5.57 -10.98 -10.45
C LEU A 36 -4.69 -10.03 -11.28
N ASN A 37 -3.35 -10.17 -11.20
CA ASN A 37 -2.42 -9.19 -11.75
C ASN A 37 -2.80 -7.77 -11.29
N TRP A 38 -3.17 -7.66 -10.01
CA TRP A 38 -3.90 -6.52 -9.45
C TRP A 38 -3.17 -5.20 -9.69
N TRP A 39 -1.86 -5.20 -9.49
CA TRP A 39 -1.04 -4.01 -9.57
C TRP A 39 -0.74 -3.57 -11.00
N ARG A 40 -1.18 -4.30 -12.03
CA ARG A 40 -1.05 -3.85 -13.43
C ARG A 40 -1.76 -2.52 -13.67
N ASN A 41 -1.03 -1.59 -14.27
CA ASN A 41 -1.42 -0.21 -14.57
C ASN A 41 -1.73 0.63 -13.33
N VAL A 42 -1.27 0.22 -12.14
CA VAL A 42 -1.38 1.01 -10.91
C VAL A 42 -0.26 2.07 -10.87
N ALA A 43 -0.59 3.24 -10.30
CA ALA A 43 0.37 4.32 -10.07
C ALA A 43 1.13 4.06 -8.77
N ILE A 44 2.41 4.40 -8.76
CA ILE A 44 3.25 4.35 -7.57
C ILE A 44 3.22 5.75 -6.99
N TYR A 45 2.28 5.97 -6.08
CA TYR A 45 1.73 7.29 -5.81
C TYR A 45 2.37 8.00 -4.61
N ARG A 46 3.10 7.26 -3.78
CA ARG A 46 3.87 7.78 -2.65
C ARG A 46 5.29 7.25 -2.78
N ASN A 47 6.27 8.15 -2.80
CA ASN A 47 7.67 7.80 -3.05
C ASN A 47 8.56 8.63 -2.13
N ASP A 48 8.84 8.10 -0.95
CA ASP A 48 9.60 8.78 0.10
C ASP A 48 11.09 8.57 -0.14
N TYR A 49 11.61 9.29 -1.14
CA TYR A 49 13.01 9.27 -1.53
C TYR A 49 13.48 10.70 -1.81
N VAL A 50 14.37 11.20 -0.97
CA VAL A 50 14.98 12.53 -1.12
C VAL A 50 16.45 12.43 -1.47
N ASN A 51 17.18 11.49 -0.85
CA ASN A 51 18.57 11.18 -1.13
C ASN A 51 18.93 9.82 -0.49
N GLU A 52 20.20 9.40 -0.58
CA GLU A 52 20.66 8.11 -0.06
C GLU A 52 20.50 7.94 1.46
N THR A 53 20.55 9.04 2.22
CA THR A 53 20.41 9.03 3.69
C THR A 53 18.98 9.30 4.14
N THR A 54 18.13 9.87 3.28
CA THR A 54 16.75 10.25 3.54
C THR A 54 15.84 9.55 2.54
N ARG A 55 15.58 8.28 2.81
CA ARG A 55 14.68 7.41 2.03
C ARG A 55 13.94 6.47 2.96
N PHE A 56 12.70 6.15 2.61
CA PHE A 56 11.81 5.38 3.48
C PHE A 56 11.10 4.28 2.69
N VAL A 57 10.01 4.58 1.99
CA VAL A 57 9.21 3.61 1.24
C VAL A 57 8.76 4.14 -0.11
N SER A 58 8.38 3.25 -1.03
CA SER A 58 7.49 3.60 -2.13
C SER A 58 6.28 2.69 -2.08
N GLN A 59 5.10 3.27 -2.30
CA GLN A 59 3.82 2.64 -2.04
C GLN A 59 2.89 2.75 -3.25
N TRP A 60 2.17 1.67 -3.49
CA TRP A 60 1.19 1.52 -4.58
C TRP A 60 0.12 0.51 -4.20
N GLY A 61 -0.93 0.41 -5.01
CA GLY A 61 -2.00 -0.58 -4.83
C GLY A 61 -3.40 -0.03 -5.05
N LEU A 62 -3.56 1.27 -4.87
CA LEU A 62 -4.80 1.96 -5.21
C LEU A 62 -4.98 1.97 -6.73
N VAL A 63 -5.98 1.23 -7.21
CA VAL A 63 -6.33 1.24 -8.63
C VAL A 63 -6.91 2.61 -8.93
N GLY A 64 -6.54 3.23 -10.06
CA GLY A 64 -7.09 4.53 -10.45
C GLY A 64 -8.55 4.48 -10.92
N ARG A 65 -9.37 3.59 -10.37
CA ARG A 65 -10.81 3.44 -10.59
C ARG A 65 -11.47 3.31 -9.20
N PRO A 66 -11.97 4.41 -8.60
CA PRO A 66 -12.51 4.45 -7.24
C PRO A 66 -13.47 3.30 -6.90
N ALA A 67 -14.49 3.09 -7.74
CA ALA A 67 -15.48 2.03 -7.55
C ALA A 67 -14.88 0.61 -7.47
N VAL A 68 -13.72 0.35 -8.09
CA VAL A 68 -13.03 -0.94 -7.97
C VAL A 68 -12.39 -1.09 -6.60
N ASN A 69 -11.77 -0.02 -6.09
CA ASN A 69 -11.20 -0.01 -4.75
C ASN A 69 -12.30 -0.16 -3.70
N ASP A 70 -13.44 0.52 -3.87
CA ASP A 70 -14.59 0.44 -2.95
C ASP A 70 -15.16 -0.99 -2.91
N ALA A 71 -15.37 -1.58 -4.09
CA ALA A 71 -15.83 -2.96 -4.22
C ALA A 71 -14.89 -3.95 -3.52
N TRP A 72 -13.58 -3.70 -3.57
CA TRP A 72 -12.59 -4.53 -2.87
C TRP A 72 -12.53 -4.24 -1.37
N THR A 73 -12.64 -2.97 -0.98
CA THR A 73 -12.62 -2.54 0.43
C THR A 73 -13.82 -3.07 1.20
N LYS A 74 -14.98 -3.28 0.55
CA LYS A 74 -16.10 -4.04 1.15
C LYS A 74 -15.66 -5.39 1.72
N TRP A 75 -14.67 -6.01 1.08
CA TRP A 75 -14.14 -7.32 1.41
C TRP A 75 -12.72 -7.26 1.99
N LYS A 76 -12.40 -6.22 2.81
CA LYS A 76 -11.06 -6.04 3.40
C LYS A 76 -10.42 -7.39 3.76
N THR A 77 -9.21 -7.62 3.26
CA THR A 77 -8.51 -8.90 3.44
C THR A 77 -8.35 -9.23 4.92
N SER A 78 -8.02 -8.22 5.74
CA SER A 78 -7.94 -8.34 7.18
C SER A 78 -7.98 -6.97 7.84
N ASN A 79 -8.53 -6.91 9.06
CA ASN A 79 -8.35 -5.78 9.98
C ASN A 79 -7.25 -6.06 11.02
N GLN A 80 -6.62 -7.23 10.99
CA GLN A 80 -5.66 -7.65 12.00
C GLN A 80 -4.24 -7.20 11.64
N THR A 81 -3.52 -6.78 12.67
CA THR A 81 -2.06 -6.64 12.67
C THR A 81 -1.41 -8.03 12.72
N ALA A 82 -0.26 -8.20 12.07
CA ALA A 82 0.57 -9.41 12.17
C ALA A 82 1.95 -9.05 12.73
N PRO A 83 2.61 -9.94 13.50
CA PRO A 83 3.94 -9.68 13.98
C PRO A 83 4.94 -9.78 12.81
N ALA A 84 5.96 -8.93 12.82
CA ALA A 84 7.03 -9.00 11.84
C ALA A 84 7.91 -10.24 12.10
N LEU A 85 7.72 -11.32 11.31
CA LEU A 85 8.57 -12.53 11.35
C LEU A 85 9.98 -12.28 10.76
N ARG A 86 10.08 -11.25 9.92
CA ARG A 86 11.31 -10.69 9.37
C ARG A 86 11.19 -9.18 9.48
N SER A 87 12.30 -8.50 9.72
CA SER A 87 12.32 -7.06 9.93
C SER A 87 12.11 -6.28 8.62
N ASN A 88 11.53 -5.07 8.70
CA ASN A 88 11.37 -4.11 7.59
C ASN A 88 12.71 -3.52 7.12
N THR A 89 13.61 -4.36 6.62
CA THR A 89 14.86 -3.93 6.00
C THR A 89 14.69 -3.60 4.52
N ARG A 90 15.70 -2.97 3.91
CA ARG A 90 15.69 -2.59 2.49
C ARG A 90 15.32 -3.77 1.59
N GLY A 91 14.46 -3.51 0.60
CA GLY A 91 13.93 -4.50 -0.34
C GLY A 91 12.74 -5.31 0.19
N ARG A 92 12.44 -5.28 1.50
CA ARG A 92 11.27 -5.96 2.06
C ARG A 92 9.98 -5.28 1.64
N VAL A 93 8.96 -6.09 1.37
CA VAL A 93 7.64 -5.65 0.95
C VAL A 93 6.62 -5.99 2.04
N ALA A 94 5.81 -5.01 2.41
CA ALA A 94 4.75 -5.16 3.41
C ALA A 94 3.45 -4.51 2.90
N PHE A 95 2.32 -4.88 3.51
CA PHE A 95 1.05 -4.20 3.24
C PHE A 95 1.03 -2.82 3.88
N ALA A 96 0.58 -1.82 3.14
CA ALA A 96 0.22 -0.53 3.71
C ALA A 96 -1.11 -0.68 4.48
N MET A 97 -1.18 -0.04 5.63
CA MET A 97 -2.30 -0.15 6.56
C MET A 97 -2.72 1.24 7.03
N ASN A 98 -3.97 1.34 7.52
CA ASN A 98 -4.31 2.45 8.41
C ASN A 98 -3.61 2.27 9.76
N ALA A 99 -3.83 3.22 10.66
CA ALA A 99 -3.33 3.15 12.02
C ALA A 99 -4.43 3.45 13.03
N VAL A 100 -4.32 2.83 14.21
CA VAL A 100 -5.05 3.22 15.40
C VAL A 100 -4.05 3.81 16.38
N VAL A 101 -4.37 4.97 16.94
CA VAL A 101 -3.54 5.61 17.98
C VAL A 101 -3.74 4.85 19.28
N CYS A 102 -2.64 4.42 19.89
CA CYS A 102 -2.63 3.68 21.14
C CYS A 102 -2.66 4.63 22.33
N GLN A 103 -3.16 4.14 23.46
CA GLN A 103 -3.22 4.91 24.69
C GLN A 103 -2.88 4.02 25.89
N ALA A 104 -2.23 4.57 26.90
CA ALA A 104 -1.97 3.81 28.11
C ALA A 104 -3.27 3.53 28.88
N GLY A 105 -3.37 2.34 29.47
CA GLY A 105 -4.41 2.00 30.45
C GLY A 105 -5.55 1.13 29.92
N PRO A 106 -6.68 1.07 30.67
CA PRO A 106 -7.72 0.08 30.43
C PRO A 106 -8.55 0.33 29.15
N GLU A 107 -8.44 1.51 28.55
CA GLU A 107 -9.17 1.91 27.34
C GLU A 107 -8.28 1.94 26.09
N ASP A 108 -7.08 1.34 26.16
CA ASP A 108 -6.14 1.29 25.04
C ASP A 108 -6.79 0.70 23.78
N PRO A 109 -6.99 1.51 22.71
CA PRO A 109 -7.56 1.03 21.45
C PRO A 109 -6.74 -0.07 20.78
N CYS A 110 -5.46 -0.19 21.13
CA CYS A 110 -4.54 -1.17 20.59
C CYS A 110 -4.49 -2.48 21.38
N ARG A 111 -5.27 -2.63 22.46
CA ARG A 111 -5.24 -3.84 23.31
C ARG A 111 -5.35 -5.13 22.52
N ASP A 112 -6.32 -5.20 21.61
CA ASP A 112 -6.62 -6.41 20.84
C ASP A 112 -5.63 -6.65 19.68
N LEU A 113 -4.77 -5.68 19.40
CA LEU A 113 -3.71 -5.77 18.39
C LEU A 113 -2.40 -6.31 19.00
N ARG A 114 -2.32 -6.40 20.33
CA ARG A 114 -1.21 -7.04 21.05
C ARG A 114 -1.36 -8.56 21.05
N PRO A 115 -0.26 -9.33 20.98
CA PRO A 115 1.13 -8.89 21.01
C PRO A 115 1.71 -8.54 19.62
N ASN A 116 0.92 -8.59 18.54
CA ASN A 116 1.41 -8.41 17.18
C ASN A 116 1.91 -6.99 16.89
N CYS A 117 1.34 -6.01 17.58
CA CYS A 117 1.88 -4.66 17.72
C CYS A 117 2.35 -4.46 19.17
N THR A 118 3.59 -4.00 19.36
CA THR A 118 4.19 -3.70 20.66
C THR A 118 4.49 -2.23 20.87
N ALA A 119 4.27 -1.38 19.84
CA ALA A 119 4.41 0.05 19.93
C ALA A 119 3.38 0.69 20.90
N GLU A 120 3.76 1.82 21.49
CA GLU A 120 2.96 2.54 22.48
C GLU A 120 2.19 3.74 21.91
N ASP A 121 2.54 4.19 20.70
CA ASP A 121 2.00 5.38 20.05
C ASP A 121 0.90 5.05 19.03
N TYR A 122 1.12 4.09 18.13
CA TYR A 122 0.10 3.61 17.20
C TYR A 122 0.36 2.20 16.71
N CYS A 123 -0.70 1.50 16.29
CA CYS A 123 -0.61 0.18 15.68
C CYS A 123 -1.21 0.20 14.28
N ALA A 124 -0.57 -0.54 13.36
CA ALA A 124 -1.09 -0.77 12.02
C ALA A 124 -2.42 -1.52 12.10
N LEU A 125 -3.46 -1.01 11.44
CA LEU A 125 -4.78 -1.61 11.43
C LEU A 125 -5.32 -1.71 10.01
N GLY A 126 -5.47 -2.96 9.59
CA GLY A 126 -6.18 -3.36 8.39
C GLY A 126 -5.50 -2.99 7.08
N PHE A 127 -5.63 -3.90 6.12
CA PHE A 127 -5.07 -3.72 4.78
C PHE A 127 -6.02 -4.28 3.73
N ALA A 128 -5.87 -3.75 2.51
CA ALA A 128 -6.58 -4.23 1.34
C ALA A 128 -5.55 -4.67 0.27
N THR A 129 -5.18 -3.75 -0.60
CA THR A 129 -4.39 -4.05 -1.80
C THR A 129 -3.12 -3.21 -1.92
N GLU A 130 -2.94 -2.31 -0.97
CA GLU A 130 -1.83 -1.38 -0.96
C GLU A 130 -0.63 -2.02 -0.29
N ILE A 131 0.52 -1.91 -0.93
CA ILE A 131 1.78 -2.45 -0.49
C ILE A 131 2.85 -1.39 -0.65
N PHE A 132 3.93 -1.55 0.11
CA PHE A 132 5.11 -0.71 -0.03
C PHE A 132 6.37 -1.55 -0.02
N VAL A 133 7.42 -1.03 -0.67
CA VAL A 133 8.79 -1.56 -0.58
C VAL A 133 9.65 -0.63 0.25
N ASN A 134 10.47 -1.21 1.11
CA ASN A 134 11.42 -0.50 1.97
C ASN A 134 12.69 -0.10 1.19
N PHE A 135 13.08 1.18 1.22
CA PHE A 135 14.33 1.67 0.60
C PHE A 135 15.51 1.74 1.58
N ALA A 136 15.24 1.73 2.87
CA ALA A 136 16.21 1.78 3.95
C ALA A 136 15.91 0.70 5.00
N ASN A 137 16.72 0.68 6.06
CA ASN A 137 16.35 -0.06 7.25
C ASN A 137 15.24 0.69 8.01
N ASN A 138 14.02 0.17 7.90
CA ASN A 138 12.82 0.69 8.52
C ASN A 138 12.31 -0.25 9.63
N SER A 139 13.18 -1.01 10.32
CA SER A 139 12.81 -1.88 11.45
C SER A 139 11.94 -1.19 12.50
N ARG A 140 11.97 0.15 12.57
CA ARG A 140 11.04 0.96 13.37
C ARG A 140 9.56 0.63 13.11
N LEU A 141 9.20 0.07 11.95
CA LEU A 141 7.83 -0.34 11.59
C LEU A 141 7.42 -1.69 12.20
N ASP A 142 8.38 -2.52 12.63
CA ASP A 142 8.12 -3.87 13.14
C ASP A 142 7.26 -3.83 14.42
N PRO A 143 7.54 -2.98 15.43
CA PRO A 143 6.72 -2.87 16.63
C PRO A 143 5.31 -2.35 16.36
N HIS A 144 5.08 -1.61 15.26
CA HIS A 144 3.72 -1.18 14.89
C HIS A 144 2.95 -2.27 14.15
N GLY A 145 3.61 -3.38 13.80
CA GLY A 145 2.99 -4.56 13.20
C GLY A 145 2.77 -4.48 11.69
N PHE A 146 3.58 -3.71 10.99
CA PHE A 146 3.71 -3.81 9.53
C PHE A 146 4.56 -5.01 9.17
N ALA A 147 3.99 -6.21 9.16
CA ALA A 147 4.75 -7.43 8.84
C ALA A 147 5.12 -7.50 7.35
N PRO A 148 6.41 -7.64 7.00
CA PRO A 148 6.81 -7.99 5.65
C PRO A 148 6.32 -9.38 5.26
N PHE A 149 5.84 -9.51 4.03
CA PHE A 149 5.41 -10.80 3.46
C PHE A 149 6.28 -11.24 2.28
N GLY A 150 7.15 -10.36 1.78
CA GLY A 150 8.03 -10.64 0.65
C GLY A 150 9.28 -9.76 0.63
N GLU A 151 10.12 -9.98 -0.36
CA GLU A 151 11.30 -9.14 -0.64
C GLU A 151 11.56 -9.07 -2.14
N VAL A 152 12.21 -7.99 -2.57
CA VAL A 152 12.72 -7.83 -3.93
C VAL A 152 13.96 -8.70 -4.08
N GLU A 153 13.88 -9.76 -4.87
CA GLU A 153 15.01 -10.66 -5.14
C GLU A 153 15.97 -10.06 -6.19
N GLU A 154 15.43 -9.41 -7.22
CA GLU A 154 16.18 -8.82 -8.32
C GLU A 154 15.56 -7.46 -8.71
N GLY A 155 16.38 -6.55 -9.26
CA GLY A 155 15.89 -5.27 -9.80
C GLY A 155 15.69 -4.15 -8.77
N MET A 156 16.32 -4.24 -7.59
CA MET A 156 16.24 -3.16 -6.58
C MET A 156 16.82 -1.83 -7.09
N ASP A 157 17.77 -1.88 -8.02
CA ASP A 157 18.30 -0.72 -8.76
C ASP A 157 17.22 -0.02 -9.60
N VAL A 158 16.38 -0.80 -10.31
CA VAL A 158 15.23 -0.26 -11.06
C VAL A 158 14.21 0.38 -10.12
N VAL A 159 13.99 -0.23 -8.96
CA VAL A 159 13.09 0.29 -7.92
C VAL A 159 13.64 1.61 -7.35
N ASP A 160 14.96 1.72 -7.14
CA ASP A 160 15.60 2.97 -6.75
C ASP A 160 15.48 4.05 -7.84
N ASP A 161 15.73 3.73 -9.11
CA ASP A 161 15.64 4.69 -10.22
C ASP A 161 14.25 5.29 -10.35
N LEU A 162 13.23 4.45 -10.20
CA LEU A 162 11.83 4.87 -10.14
C LEU A 162 11.58 5.80 -8.94
N ALA A 163 12.03 5.40 -7.75
CA ALA A 163 11.84 6.19 -6.54
C ALA A 163 12.59 7.52 -6.59
N ARG A 164 13.79 7.58 -7.18
CA ARG A 164 14.51 8.85 -7.43
C ARG A 164 13.74 9.74 -8.40
N THR A 165 13.19 9.17 -9.47
CA THR A 165 12.43 9.90 -10.49
C THR A 165 11.17 10.53 -9.91
N LEU A 166 10.42 9.78 -9.11
CA LEU A 166 9.14 10.23 -8.54
C LEU A 166 9.33 10.96 -7.22
N GLY A 167 10.24 10.50 -6.36
CA GLY A 167 10.45 10.99 -5.00
C GLY A 167 10.95 12.43 -4.97
N HIS A 168 11.95 12.79 -5.77
CA HIS A 168 12.43 14.18 -5.85
C HIS A 168 11.37 15.16 -6.38
N ARG A 169 10.34 14.65 -7.06
CA ARG A 169 9.28 15.47 -7.67
C ARG A 169 8.05 15.57 -6.78
N TYR A 170 7.64 14.48 -6.17
CA TYR A 170 6.35 14.34 -5.50
C TYR A 170 6.48 13.99 -4.02
N GLY A 171 7.42 13.11 -3.65
CA GLY A 171 7.66 12.75 -2.26
C GLY A 171 6.48 12.05 -1.57
N GLU A 172 6.30 12.40 -0.32
CA GLU A 172 5.25 11.94 0.59
C GLU A 172 3.84 12.45 0.19
N VAL A 173 2.78 11.77 0.64
CA VAL A 173 1.39 12.21 0.44
C VAL A 173 1.11 13.53 1.15
N GLN A 174 0.29 14.39 0.54
CA GLN A 174 0.10 15.77 1.01
C GLN A 174 -0.46 15.85 2.43
N GLU A 175 -1.30 14.90 2.82
CA GLU A 175 -1.96 14.85 4.11
C GLU A 175 -0.98 14.68 5.28
N LEU A 176 0.17 14.04 5.05
CA LEU A 176 1.23 13.86 6.05
C LEU A 176 2.24 15.02 6.04
N CYS A 177 2.15 15.90 5.05
CA CYS A 177 3.06 17.02 4.91
C CYS A 177 2.52 18.28 5.60
N PRO A 178 3.30 18.90 6.51
CA PRO A 178 2.91 20.15 7.14
C PRO A 178 2.79 21.29 6.12
N PRO A 179 2.11 22.40 6.47
CA PRO A 179 2.00 23.55 5.58
C PRO A 179 3.35 24.17 5.19
N GLU A 180 4.31 24.16 6.12
CA GLU A 180 5.66 24.69 5.92
C GLU A 180 6.70 23.56 5.93
N PRO A 181 7.73 23.61 5.06
CA PRO A 181 8.73 22.54 4.95
C PRO A 181 9.60 22.48 6.20
N PRO A 182 9.63 21.36 6.94
CA PRO A 182 10.61 21.16 8.01
C PRO A 182 12.02 20.93 7.42
N ALA A 183 13.05 21.02 8.27
CA ALA A 183 14.45 20.90 7.86
C ALA A 183 14.79 19.53 7.24
N GLU A 184 14.16 18.44 7.73
CA GLU A 184 14.31 17.10 7.19
C GLU A 184 12.93 16.46 7.04
N THR A 185 12.59 16.05 5.82
CA THR A 185 11.30 15.42 5.53
C THR A 185 11.34 14.67 4.20
N TYR A 186 10.42 13.72 4.04
CA TYR A 186 10.11 13.08 2.77
C TYR A 186 9.16 13.92 1.89
N CYS A 187 8.63 15.01 2.44
CA CYS A 187 7.73 15.93 1.75
C CYS A 187 8.48 16.80 0.74
N VAL A 188 7.94 16.87 -0.47
CA VAL A 188 8.44 17.79 -1.51
C VAL A 188 7.49 18.96 -1.66
N TYR A 189 8.08 20.16 -1.77
CA TYR A 189 7.35 21.40 -2.00
C TYR A 189 7.80 22.02 -3.32
N ARG A 190 6.84 22.55 -4.09
CA ARG A 190 7.06 23.25 -5.35
C ARG A 190 6.22 24.51 -5.32
N ASP A 191 6.84 25.66 -5.56
CA ASP A 191 6.18 26.98 -5.53
C ASP A 191 5.39 27.22 -4.23
N GLY A 192 5.95 26.78 -3.10
CA GLY A 192 5.32 26.88 -1.77
C GLY A 192 4.16 25.92 -1.52
N GLN A 193 3.88 24.99 -2.44
CA GLN A 193 2.80 24.01 -2.32
C GLN A 193 3.33 22.59 -2.17
N ARG A 194 2.59 21.75 -1.44
CA ARG A 194 2.89 20.32 -1.27
C ARG A 194 2.74 19.62 -2.63
N ALA A 195 3.83 19.02 -3.10
CA ALA A 195 3.91 18.43 -4.43
C ALA A 195 3.38 17.00 -4.50
N GLY A 196 3.22 16.34 -3.34
CA GLY A 196 2.77 14.95 -3.25
C GLY A 196 1.37 14.70 -3.76
N VAL A 197 0.99 13.43 -3.84
CA VAL A 197 -0.38 13.02 -4.15
C VAL A 197 -1.26 13.31 -2.94
N ASN A 198 -2.43 13.91 -3.16
CA ASN A 198 -3.49 13.98 -2.17
C ASN A 198 -4.25 12.64 -2.21
N ALA A 199 -4.06 11.81 -1.19
CA ALA A 199 -4.62 10.46 -1.16
C ALA A 199 -6.15 10.47 -1.19
N THR A 200 -6.78 11.42 -0.50
CA THR A 200 -8.24 11.58 -0.48
C THR A 200 -8.79 11.87 -1.89
N LYS A 201 -8.15 12.81 -2.60
CA LYS A 201 -8.51 13.16 -3.98
C LYS A 201 -8.23 12.00 -4.93
N PHE A 202 -7.18 11.22 -4.71
CA PHE A 202 -6.90 10.05 -5.53
C PHE A 202 -7.93 8.94 -5.31
N GLN A 203 -8.35 8.70 -4.08
CA GLN A 203 -9.44 7.78 -3.76
C GLN A 203 -10.76 8.23 -4.41
N ALA A 204 -11.05 9.53 -4.46
CA ALA A 204 -12.29 10.06 -5.03
C ALA A 204 -12.30 10.13 -6.57
N GLU A 205 -11.21 10.61 -7.19
CA GLU A 205 -11.16 10.88 -8.63
C GLU A 205 -10.45 9.77 -9.44
N GLY A 206 -9.52 9.04 -8.83
CA GLY A 206 -8.74 7.99 -9.50
C GLY A 206 -7.76 8.51 -10.56
N ASN A 207 -7.63 7.76 -11.65
CA ASN A 207 -6.69 8.06 -12.74
C ASN A 207 -6.88 9.43 -13.41
N PRO A 208 -8.10 9.98 -13.57
CA PRO A 208 -8.29 11.37 -13.98
C PRO A 208 -7.45 12.38 -13.19
N TYR A 209 -7.39 12.26 -11.87
CA TYR A 209 -6.56 13.12 -11.00
C TYR A 209 -5.07 12.92 -11.29
N ILE A 210 -4.59 11.67 -11.25
CA ILE A 210 -3.17 11.35 -11.50
C ILE A 210 -2.74 11.79 -12.90
N ARG A 211 -3.60 11.61 -13.92
CA ARG A 211 -3.31 12.02 -15.30
C ARG A 211 -3.16 13.54 -15.44
N ARG A 212 -4.02 14.28 -14.77
CA ARG A 212 -4.08 15.75 -14.85
C ARG A 212 -2.90 16.38 -14.10
N ASP A 213 -2.68 15.91 -12.87
CA ASP A 213 -1.82 16.62 -11.90
C ASP A 213 -0.43 15.95 -11.76
N PHE A 214 -0.26 14.68 -12.17
CA PHE A 214 0.97 13.88 -11.98
C PHE A 214 1.37 13.13 -13.26
N ARG A 215 1.65 13.85 -14.35
CA ARG A 215 1.86 13.26 -15.68
C ARG A 215 2.97 12.20 -15.74
N GLU A 216 4.11 12.41 -15.09
CA GLU A 216 5.20 11.45 -15.06
C GLU A 216 4.80 10.17 -14.33
N MET A 217 4.18 10.30 -13.15
CA MET A 217 3.61 9.17 -12.41
C MET A 217 2.52 8.45 -13.20
N PHE A 218 1.70 9.18 -13.96
CA PHE A 218 0.68 8.57 -14.81
C PHE A 218 1.30 7.70 -15.91
N ARG A 219 2.46 8.08 -16.43
CA ARG A 219 3.19 7.34 -17.48
C ARG A 219 3.99 6.16 -16.92
N LEU A 220 4.55 6.32 -15.72
CA LEU A 220 5.28 5.27 -15.02
C LEU A 220 4.30 4.31 -14.33
N ARG A 221 3.96 3.24 -15.04
CA ARG A 221 2.98 2.24 -14.61
C ARG A 221 3.59 0.87 -14.53
N ILE A 222 3.15 0.11 -13.54
CA ILE A 222 3.46 -1.31 -13.41
C ILE A 222 2.89 -2.04 -14.63
N ARG A 223 3.77 -2.58 -15.48
CA ARG A 223 3.37 -3.28 -16.71
C ARG A 223 2.65 -4.60 -16.41
N SER A 224 3.13 -5.31 -15.39
CA SER A 224 2.60 -6.57 -14.90
C SER A 224 3.11 -6.82 -13.49
N SER A 225 2.34 -7.56 -12.70
CA SER A 225 2.71 -8.08 -11.40
C SER A 225 2.38 -9.57 -11.36
N ARG A 226 3.31 -10.39 -10.86
CA ARG A 226 3.06 -11.78 -10.54
C ARG A 226 3.49 -12.00 -9.10
N VAL A 227 2.74 -12.81 -8.37
CA VAL A 227 3.12 -13.20 -7.01
C VAL A 227 3.39 -14.68 -7.05
N HIS A 228 4.64 -15.05 -6.80
CA HIS A 228 5.03 -16.44 -6.64
C HIS A 228 5.03 -16.75 -5.16
N VAL A 229 4.22 -17.74 -4.77
CA VAL A 229 4.14 -18.21 -3.39
C VAL A 229 4.88 -19.54 -3.33
N GLU A 230 6.08 -19.53 -2.76
CA GLU A 230 6.82 -20.76 -2.47
C GLU A 230 6.48 -21.23 -1.06
N HIS A 231 5.98 -22.47 -0.94
CA HIS A 231 5.83 -23.15 0.33
C HIS A 231 7.07 -24.01 0.59
N ARG A 232 7.92 -23.60 1.53
CA ARG A 232 9.06 -24.39 2.02
C ARG A 232 8.68 -25.05 3.34
N GLY A 233 7.94 -26.16 3.25
CA GLY A 233 7.51 -26.94 4.42
C GLY A 233 6.40 -26.28 5.25
N TYR A 234 6.27 -26.69 6.51
CA TYR A 234 5.18 -26.29 7.41
C TYR A 234 5.28 -24.85 7.95
N GLU A 235 6.42 -24.17 7.79
CA GLU A 235 6.70 -22.91 8.52
C GLU A 235 7.04 -21.69 7.64
N GLU A 236 7.44 -21.85 6.38
CA GLU A 236 7.83 -20.71 5.54
C GLU A 236 7.05 -20.65 4.22
N THR A 237 6.24 -19.60 4.11
CA THR A 237 5.65 -19.17 2.84
C THR A 237 6.38 -17.90 2.40
N ARG A 238 7.10 -17.96 1.28
CA ARG A 238 7.82 -16.81 0.71
C ARG A 238 7.02 -16.29 -0.48
N ALA A 239 6.73 -14.99 -0.48
CA ALA A 239 6.18 -14.30 -1.65
C ALA A 239 7.28 -13.51 -2.35
N THR A 240 7.48 -13.78 -3.64
CA THR A 240 8.34 -12.98 -4.51
C THR A 240 7.47 -12.17 -5.46
N LEU A 241 7.78 -10.87 -5.61
CA LEU A 241 7.03 -9.90 -6.39
C LEU A 241 7.82 -9.44 -7.62
#